data_AF-A0A258CNP4-F1
#
_entry.id   AF-A0A258CNP4-F1
#
_cell.length_a   1.000
_cell.length_b   1.000
_cell.length_c   1.000
_cell.angle_alpha   90.00
_cell.angle_beta   90.00
_cell.angle_gamma   90.00
#
_symmetry.space_group_name_H-M   'P 1'
#
loop_
_entity.id
_entity.type
_entity.pdbx_description
1 polymer ?
#
loop_
_entity_poly.entity_id
_entity_poly.type
_entity_poly.pdbx_seq_one_letter_code
_entity_poly.pdbx_strand_id
1 'polypeptide(L)'
;MTAPKPRAQFDLFIPLMRDLPLKDQRETMERPFFSLQKRKRLKPIEYQSADGEVRVKVEAVPAYGMATIWDGDILIWAASALNRFRAEGRNDIPRELKTTAYDLLRSIQRDTGGKGYVELKAALDRLATTTIFTSIRAKRGRDSRFSWLDEWSVEVDPITEKPIALKIVLSNWVYEGIINEKSVLTMHPDYF
;
A
#
# COMPACT_ATOMS: atom_id res chain seq x y z
N MET A 1 -3.50 49.50 -9.68
CA MET A 1 -4.26 48.24 -9.82
C MET A 1 -3.27 47.10 -9.80
N THR A 2 -3.10 46.44 -8.66
CA THR A 2 -2.07 45.42 -8.42
C THR A 2 -2.60 44.04 -8.80
N ALA A 3 -1.92 43.38 -9.73
CA ALA A 3 -2.23 42.03 -10.21
C ALA A 3 -2.12 40.98 -9.08
N PRO A 4 -2.94 39.92 -9.08
CA PRO A 4 -2.90 38.89 -8.04
C PRO A 4 -1.60 38.06 -8.13
N LYS A 5 -0.98 37.80 -6.99
CA LYS A 5 0.18 36.91 -6.86
C LYS A 5 -0.14 35.52 -7.41
N PRO A 6 0.72 34.89 -8.23
CA PRO A 6 0.52 33.52 -8.66
C PRO A 6 0.60 32.59 -7.43
N ARG A 7 -0.42 31.73 -7.27
CA ARG A 7 -0.40 30.61 -6.31
C ARG A 7 0.81 29.74 -6.60
N ALA A 8 1.52 29.31 -5.57
CA ALA A 8 2.56 28.30 -5.65
C ALA A 8 1.96 27.03 -6.27
N GLN A 9 2.18 26.89 -7.58
CA GLN A 9 1.94 25.67 -8.33
C GLN A 9 3.00 24.68 -7.85
N PHE A 10 2.56 23.55 -7.30
CA PHE A 10 3.46 22.45 -6.97
C PHE A 10 4.10 22.00 -8.28
N ASP A 11 5.38 22.33 -8.43
CA ASP A 11 6.24 21.83 -9.49
C ASP A 11 6.39 20.32 -9.32
N LEU A 12 5.45 19.59 -9.92
CA LEU A 12 5.50 18.16 -10.18
C LEU A 12 6.56 17.89 -11.26
N PHE A 13 7.83 18.05 -10.89
CA PHE A 13 8.93 17.46 -11.64
C PHE A 13 8.98 15.96 -11.32
N ILE A 14 8.15 15.18 -12.00
CA ILE A 14 8.38 13.76 -12.24
C ILE A 14 8.68 13.61 -13.74
N PRO A 15 9.94 13.71 -14.17
CA PRO A 15 10.31 13.25 -15.49
C PRO A 15 10.37 11.71 -15.45
N LEU A 16 9.77 11.08 -16.46
CA LEU A 16 9.90 9.65 -16.83
C LEU A 16 8.85 8.65 -16.34
N MET A 17 7.55 8.93 -16.54
CA MET A 17 6.52 7.86 -16.61
C MET A 17 5.51 8.22 -17.71
N ARG A 18 5.99 8.35 -18.95
CA ARG A 18 5.12 8.37 -20.13
C ARG A 18 5.35 7.07 -20.89
N ASP A 19 4.22 6.39 -21.14
CA ASP A 19 4.01 5.37 -22.15
C ASP A 19 4.40 3.93 -21.80
N LEU A 20 3.59 3.28 -20.95
CA LEU A 20 3.29 1.85 -21.10
C LEU A 20 1.84 1.55 -20.69
N PRO A 21 1.08 0.72 -21.45
CA PRO A 21 -0.32 0.44 -21.15
C PRO A 21 -0.42 -0.51 -19.95
N LEU A 22 -0.59 0.06 -18.75
CA LEU A 22 -0.74 -0.57 -17.42
C LEU A 22 -1.82 -1.68 -17.30
N LYS A 23 -2.58 -1.95 -18.37
CA LYS A 23 -3.76 -2.83 -18.33
C LYS A 23 -3.43 -4.30 -18.64
N ASP A 24 -2.41 -4.57 -19.44
CA ASP A 24 -2.04 -5.93 -19.92
C ASP A 24 -1.17 -6.72 -18.93
N GLN A 25 -0.48 -6.05 -18.00
CA GLN A 25 0.42 -6.70 -17.02
C GLN A 25 -0.33 -7.38 -15.86
N ARG A 26 -1.65 -7.13 -15.72
CA ARG A 26 -2.50 -7.75 -14.68
C ARG A 26 -2.69 -9.25 -14.87
N GLU A 27 -2.43 -9.77 -16.07
CA GLU A 27 -2.60 -11.18 -16.42
C GLU A 27 -1.33 -12.03 -16.20
N THR A 28 -0.16 -11.41 -15.99
CA THR A 28 1.15 -12.11 -15.93
C THR A 28 1.69 -12.33 -14.50
N MET A 29 0.88 -12.17 -13.45
CA MET A 29 1.37 -12.12 -12.06
C MET A 29 1.96 -13.45 -11.56
N GLU A 30 3.29 -13.56 -11.51
CA GLU A 30 4.00 -14.76 -11.04
C GLU A 30 3.92 -15.01 -9.52
N ARG A 31 3.40 -14.10 -8.67
CA ARG A 31 3.26 -14.33 -7.21
C ARG A 31 2.03 -13.62 -6.59
N PRO A 32 0.89 -14.29 -6.41
CA PRO A 32 -0.37 -13.63 -6.06
C PRO A 32 -0.50 -13.34 -4.55
N PHE A 33 -0.03 -12.18 -4.10
CA PHE A 33 -0.30 -11.69 -2.74
C PHE A 33 -1.67 -11.03 -2.56
N PHE A 34 -2.36 -10.75 -3.67
CA PHE A 34 -3.65 -10.04 -3.69
C PHE A 34 -4.71 -10.83 -4.45
N SER A 35 -5.97 -10.61 -4.09
CA SER A 35 -7.10 -11.06 -4.89
C SER A 35 -7.25 -10.18 -6.15
N LEU A 36 -7.32 -10.84 -7.32
CA LEU A 36 -7.66 -10.18 -8.60
C LEU A 36 -9.17 -9.89 -8.74
N GLN A 37 -9.99 -10.51 -7.88
CA GLN A 37 -11.44 -10.37 -7.94
C GLN A 37 -11.88 -9.08 -7.24
N LYS A 38 -12.83 -8.36 -7.85
CA LYS A 38 -13.53 -7.22 -7.21
C LYS A 38 -14.47 -7.66 -6.09
N ARG A 39 -14.89 -8.93 -6.08
CA ARG A 39 -15.78 -9.48 -5.06
C ARG A 39 -14.99 -9.99 -3.86
N LYS A 40 -15.66 -10.04 -2.71
CA LYS A 40 -15.12 -10.60 -1.48
C LYS A 40 -14.67 -12.04 -1.70
N ARG A 41 -13.36 -12.27 -1.60
CA ARG A 41 -12.75 -13.59 -1.67
C ARG A 41 -12.43 -14.08 -0.26
N LEU A 42 -12.90 -15.27 0.06
CA LEU A 42 -12.57 -16.00 1.29
C LEU A 42 -11.70 -17.23 1.03
N LYS A 43 -11.77 -17.79 -0.18
CA LYS A 43 -10.92 -18.91 -0.58
C LYS A 43 -9.46 -18.45 -0.55
N PRO A 44 -8.57 -19.14 0.22
CA PRO A 44 -7.16 -18.81 0.25
C PRO A 44 -6.52 -18.77 -1.14
N ILE A 45 -5.42 -18.04 -1.25
CA ILE A 45 -4.49 -18.16 -2.36
C ILE A 45 -3.33 -19.01 -1.87
N GLU A 46 -2.97 -20.02 -2.65
CA GLU A 46 -1.79 -20.84 -2.42
C GLU A 46 -0.98 -20.82 -3.70
N TYR A 47 0.31 -20.53 -3.56
CA TYR A 47 1.27 -20.50 -4.64
C TYR A 47 2.55 -21.17 -4.19
N GLN A 48 3.10 -21.99 -5.08
CA GLN A 48 4.42 -22.58 -4.96
C GLN A 48 5.13 -22.40 -6.30
N SER A 49 6.38 -21.94 -6.28
CA SER A 49 7.20 -21.84 -7.49
C SER A 49 7.52 -23.23 -8.05
N ALA A 50 7.83 -23.31 -9.34
CA ALA A 50 8.13 -24.58 -10.02
C ALA A 50 9.34 -25.33 -9.42
N ASP A 51 10.29 -24.59 -8.84
CA ASP A 51 11.45 -25.12 -8.12
C ASP A 51 11.17 -25.46 -6.64
N GLY A 52 9.99 -25.10 -6.11
CA GLY A 52 9.58 -25.36 -4.73
C GLY A 52 10.19 -24.44 -3.67
N GLU A 53 11.10 -23.53 -4.04
CA GLU A 53 11.82 -22.64 -3.12
C GLU A 53 10.91 -21.56 -2.53
N VAL A 54 9.92 -21.10 -3.30
CA VAL A 54 9.02 -20.02 -2.92
C VAL A 54 7.63 -20.56 -2.67
N ARG A 55 7.15 -20.33 -1.45
CA ARG A 55 5.78 -20.64 -1.05
C ARG A 55 5.11 -19.36 -0.58
N VAL A 56 3.88 -19.15 -1.00
CA VAL A 56 3.02 -18.05 -0.57
C VAL A 56 1.64 -18.60 -0.28
N LYS A 57 1.11 -18.30 0.90
CA LYS A 57 -0.28 -18.55 1.27
C LYS A 57 -0.90 -17.25 1.76
N VAL A 58 -2.06 -16.90 1.22
CA VAL A 58 -2.81 -15.70 1.60
C VAL A 58 -4.17 -16.13 2.11
N GLU A 59 -4.48 -15.72 3.33
CA GLU A 59 -5.72 -16.02 4.02
C GLU A 59 -6.50 -14.75 4.33
N ALA A 60 -7.82 -14.86 4.20
CA ALA A 60 -8.75 -13.78 4.43
C ALA A 60 -9.47 -13.95 5.76
N VAL A 61 -9.84 -12.84 6.39
CA VAL A 61 -10.78 -12.86 7.52
C VAL A 61 -12.22 -12.84 7.01
N PRO A 62 -13.14 -13.69 7.51
CA PRO A 62 -14.53 -13.76 7.05
C PRO A 62 -15.28 -12.43 7.07
N ALA A 63 -14.97 -11.50 7.98
CA ALA A 63 -15.61 -10.19 8.03
C ALA A 63 -15.27 -9.32 6.80
N TYR A 64 -13.98 -9.19 6.47
CA TYR A 64 -13.50 -8.20 5.49
C TYR A 64 -13.13 -8.78 4.13
N GLY A 65 -12.80 -10.07 4.07
CA GLY A 65 -12.24 -10.70 2.87
C GLY A 65 -10.75 -10.45 2.70
N MET A 66 -10.23 -10.88 1.55
CA MET A 66 -8.82 -10.72 1.17
C MET A 66 -8.56 -9.35 0.55
N ALA A 67 -7.40 -8.76 0.84
CA ALA A 67 -6.87 -7.59 0.15
C ALA A 67 -6.84 -7.83 -1.36
N THR A 68 -7.30 -6.84 -2.10
CA THR A 68 -7.39 -6.86 -3.56
C THR A 68 -6.25 -6.06 -4.17
N ILE A 69 -5.98 -6.28 -5.47
CA ILE A 69 -4.97 -5.49 -6.20
C ILE A 69 -5.20 -3.99 -6.12
N TRP A 70 -6.45 -3.56 -5.99
CA TRP A 70 -6.80 -2.16 -5.84
C TRP A 70 -6.33 -1.64 -4.49
N ASP A 71 -6.48 -2.41 -3.41
CA ASP A 71 -6.01 -1.98 -2.09
C ASP A 71 -4.49 -1.71 -2.06
N GLY A 72 -3.75 -2.32 -3.00
CA GLY A 72 -2.33 -2.08 -3.25
C GLY A 72 -1.96 -0.62 -3.50
N ASP A 73 -2.85 0.22 -4.05
CA ASP A 73 -2.59 1.65 -4.28
C ASP A 73 -2.16 2.38 -2.99
N ILE A 74 -2.69 1.95 -1.83
CA ILE A 74 -2.33 2.51 -0.53
C ILE A 74 -0.89 2.18 -0.15
N LEU A 75 -0.41 0.98 -0.50
CA LEU A 75 0.98 0.58 -0.27
C LEU A 75 1.94 1.30 -1.20
N ILE A 76 1.52 1.56 -2.45
CA ILE A 76 2.27 2.40 -3.41
C ILE A 76 2.43 3.81 -2.87
N TRP A 77 1.34 4.41 -2.37
CA TRP A 77 1.38 5.70 -1.70
C TRP A 77 2.34 5.68 -0.49
N ALA A 78 2.27 4.63 0.34
CA ALA A 78 3.10 4.50 1.53
C ALA A 78 4.60 4.39 1.18
N ALA A 79 4.95 3.55 0.20
CA ALA A 79 6.32 3.42 -0.29
C ALA A 79 6.84 4.76 -0.85
N SER A 80 6.01 5.47 -1.60
CA SER A 80 6.32 6.81 -2.10
C SER A 80 6.57 7.80 -0.97
N ALA A 81 5.79 7.75 0.11
CA ALA A 81 5.98 8.60 1.29
C ALA A 81 7.31 8.30 2.00
N LEU A 82 7.66 7.03 2.20
CA LEU A 82 8.93 6.63 2.80
C LEU A 82 10.13 7.05 1.95
N ASN A 83 10.04 6.87 0.62
CA ASN A 83 11.09 7.31 -0.31
C ASN A 83 11.27 8.83 -0.30
N ARG A 84 10.19 9.61 -0.15
CA ARG A 84 10.30 11.08 0.03
C ARG A 84 11.08 11.43 1.30
N PHE A 85 10.79 10.80 2.44
CA PHE A 85 11.57 11.03 3.66
C PHE A 85 13.06 10.68 3.49
N ARG A 86 13.36 9.62 2.73
CA ARG A 86 14.74 9.27 2.37
C ARG A 86 15.40 10.34 1.49
N ALA A 87 14.69 10.82 0.46
CA ALA A 87 15.18 11.86 -0.44
C ALA A 87 15.40 13.22 0.27
N GLU A 88 14.61 13.49 1.32
CA GLU A 88 14.80 14.64 2.22
C GLU A 88 16.00 14.48 3.18
N GLY A 89 16.69 13.33 3.16
CA GLY A 89 17.85 13.08 4.02
C GLY A 89 17.50 12.80 5.48
N ARG A 90 16.29 12.35 5.78
CA ARG A 90 15.91 11.98 7.15
C ARG A 90 16.60 10.67 7.56
N ASN A 91 17.32 10.71 8.68
CA ASN A 91 17.99 9.52 9.22
C ASN A 91 16.99 8.48 9.78
N ASP A 92 15.94 8.95 10.48
CA ASP A 92 14.92 8.10 11.09
C ASP A 92 13.62 8.20 10.29
N ILE A 93 13.43 7.26 9.35
CA ILE A 93 12.20 7.18 8.56
C ILE A 93 11.13 6.47 9.40
N PRO A 94 9.97 7.08 9.65
CA PRO A 94 8.95 6.46 10.49
C PRO A 94 8.20 5.35 9.74
N ARG A 95 7.86 4.28 10.47
CA ARG A 95 6.95 3.23 9.99
C ARG A 95 5.48 3.64 10.00
N GLU A 96 5.14 4.58 10.89
CA GLU A 96 3.84 5.22 10.96
C GLU A 96 3.80 6.41 9.99
N LEU A 97 2.83 6.38 9.08
CA LEU A 97 2.54 7.46 8.14
C LEU A 97 1.26 8.18 8.56
N LYS A 98 1.29 9.52 8.49
CA LYS A 98 0.13 10.38 8.78
C LYS A 98 -0.26 11.16 7.54
N THR A 99 -1.56 11.20 7.25
CA THR A 99 -2.14 11.95 6.13
C THR A 99 -3.59 12.30 6.43
N THR A 100 -4.26 13.13 5.62
CA THR A 100 -5.73 13.16 5.63
C THR A 100 -6.26 12.07 4.71
N ALA A 101 -7.48 11.57 4.99
CA ALA A 101 -8.14 10.63 4.10
C ALA A 101 -8.45 11.25 2.71
N TYR A 102 -8.73 12.56 2.67
CA TYR A 102 -8.91 13.31 1.43
C TYR A 102 -7.63 13.30 0.57
N ASP A 103 -6.48 13.65 1.16
CA ASP A 103 -5.20 13.70 0.44
C ASP A 103 -4.77 12.31 -0.02
N LEU A 104 -5.00 11.28 0.80
CA LEU A 104 -4.73 9.90 0.41
C LEU A 104 -5.57 9.53 -0.82
N LEU A 105 -6.90 9.68 -0.75
CA LEU A 105 -7.82 9.37 -1.86
C LEU A 105 -7.44 10.12 -3.13
N ARG A 106 -7.14 11.42 -3.01
CA ARG A 106 -6.71 12.24 -4.14
C ARG A 106 -5.40 11.74 -4.74
N SER A 107 -4.43 11.37 -3.92
CA SER A 107 -3.13 10.90 -4.37
C SER A 107 -3.20 9.57 -5.13
N ILE A 108 -4.09 8.67 -4.71
CA ILE A 108 -4.35 7.37 -5.38
C ILE A 108 -5.46 7.47 -6.43
N GLN A 109 -5.85 8.68 -6.82
CA GLN A 109 -6.85 8.98 -7.86
C GLN A 109 -8.21 8.28 -7.65
N ARG A 110 -8.66 8.18 -6.40
CA ARG A 110 -9.98 7.65 -6.04
C ARG A 110 -11.01 8.76 -5.82
N ASP A 111 -12.28 8.36 -5.84
CA ASP A 111 -13.39 9.22 -5.46
C ASP A 111 -13.13 9.83 -4.07
N THR A 112 -13.29 11.15 -3.94
CA THR A 112 -13.17 11.87 -2.67
C THR A 112 -14.53 12.16 -2.04
N GLY A 113 -15.60 11.55 -2.55
CA GLY A 113 -16.94 11.59 -1.98
C GLY A 113 -17.14 10.53 -0.90
N GLY A 114 -18.35 10.49 -0.32
CA GLY A 114 -18.66 9.57 0.79
C GLY A 114 -18.38 8.10 0.47
N LYS A 115 -18.61 7.68 -0.78
CA LYS A 115 -18.31 6.32 -1.25
C LYS A 115 -16.81 6.02 -1.16
N GLY A 116 -15.96 6.92 -1.61
CA GLY A 116 -14.51 6.78 -1.53
C GLY A 116 -14.00 6.58 -0.10
N TYR A 117 -14.55 7.30 0.88
CA TYR A 117 -14.19 7.10 2.29
C TYR A 117 -14.60 5.73 2.83
N VAL A 118 -15.79 5.23 2.46
CA VAL A 118 -16.24 3.87 2.83
C VAL A 118 -15.32 2.82 2.20
N GLU A 119 -14.97 2.98 0.92
CA GLU A 119 -14.07 2.07 0.21
C GLU A 119 -12.65 2.11 0.77
N LEU A 120 -12.16 3.29 1.17
CA LEU A 120 -10.86 3.45 1.84
C LEU A 120 -10.84 2.69 3.16
N LYS A 121 -11.85 2.88 4.02
CA LYS A 121 -11.95 2.13 5.28
C LYS A 121 -11.94 0.62 5.03
N ALA A 122 -12.74 0.16 4.08
CA ALA A 122 -12.79 -1.25 3.72
C ALA A 122 -11.45 -1.77 3.16
N ALA A 123 -10.71 -0.96 2.42
CA ALA A 123 -9.37 -1.29 1.93
C ALA A 123 -8.37 -1.42 3.09
N LEU A 124 -8.35 -0.45 4.01
CA LEU A 124 -7.50 -0.47 5.20
C LEU A 124 -7.79 -1.70 6.08
N ASP A 125 -9.07 -2.02 6.31
CA ASP A 125 -9.51 -3.21 7.03
C ASP A 125 -9.01 -4.50 6.36
N ARG A 126 -9.11 -4.61 5.02
CA ARG A 126 -8.58 -5.77 4.28
C ARG A 126 -7.05 -5.86 4.36
N LEU A 127 -6.33 -4.74 4.23
CA LEU A 127 -4.88 -4.71 4.29
C LEU A 127 -4.34 -5.09 5.68
N ALA A 128 -5.04 -4.68 6.74
CA ALA A 128 -4.68 -5.00 8.12
C ALA A 128 -5.01 -6.45 8.50
N THR A 129 -6.05 -7.05 7.91
CA THR A 129 -6.55 -8.37 8.32
C THR A 129 -6.14 -9.53 7.40
N THR A 130 -5.70 -9.24 6.17
CA THR A 130 -5.18 -10.28 5.27
C THR A 130 -3.89 -10.84 5.82
N THR A 131 -3.87 -12.14 6.11
CA THR A 131 -2.68 -12.82 6.63
C THR A 131 -1.93 -13.46 5.48
N ILE A 132 -0.63 -13.16 5.38
CA ILE A 132 0.27 -13.67 4.37
C ILE A 132 1.31 -14.53 5.08
N PHE A 133 1.47 -15.77 4.60
CA PHE A 133 2.56 -16.67 4.93
C PHE A 133 3.48 -16.77 3.72
N THR A 134 4.77 -16.58 3.90
CA THR A 134 5.72 -16.68 2.79
C THR A 134 7.10 -17.16 3.21
N SER A 135 7.76 -17.93 2.35
CA SER A 135 9.19 -18.22 2.47
C SER A 135 10.07 -17.10 1.90
N ILE A 136 9.49 -16.07 1.25
CA ILE A 136 10.25 -14.93 0.72
C ILE A 136 10.90 -14.17 1.87
N ARG A 137 12.20 -13.87 1.70
CA ARG A 137 13.06 -13.23 2.73
C ARG A 137 13.19 -14.04 4.02
N ALA A 138 12.83 -15.33 4.01
CA ALA A 138 13.07 -16.23 5.13
C ALA A 138 14.58 -16.35 5.39
N LYS A 139 15.04 -15.84 6.54
CA LYS A 139 16.40 -16.12 7.02
C LYS A 139 16.37 -17.44 7.80
N ARG A 140 17.24 -18.39 7.43
CA ARG A 140 17.42 -19.68 8.13
C ARG A 140 16.16 -20.57 8.19
N GLY A 141 15.38 -20.62 7.11
CA GLY A 141 14.26 -21.56 6.97
C GLY A 141 13.02 -21.27 7.81
N ARG A 142 12.87 -20.03 8.34
CA ARG A 142 11.65 -19.61 9.01
C ARG A 142 10.73 -18.87 8.05
N ASP A 143 9.58 -19.47 7.75
CA ASP A 143 8.50 -18.81 7.02
C ASP A 143 8.05 -17.55 7.79
N SER A 144 7.80 -16.47 7.06
CA SER A 144 7.31 -15.20 7.63
C SER A 144 5.79 -15.18 7.58
N ARG A 145 5.16 -14.75 8.68
CA ARG A 145 3.73 -14.46 8.75
C ARG A 145 3.55 -12.96 9.02
N PHE A 146 2.79 -12.26 8.18
CA PHE A 146 2.54 -10.83 8.31
C PHE A 146 1.21 -10.42 7.66
N SER A 147 0.73 -9.23 8.00
CA SER A 147 -0.29 -8.47 7.27
C SER A 147 0.37 -7.28 6.58
N TRP A 148 -0.32 -6.61 5.64
CA TRP A 148 0.27 -5.43 5.00
C TRP A 148 0.42 -4.25 5.97
N LEU A 149 -0.60 -4.05 6.81
CA LEU A 149 -0.63 -3.05 7.87
C LEU A 149 -0.69 -3.74 9.23
N ASP A 150 0.05 -3.21 10.19
CA ASP A 150 -0.11 -3.62 11.60
C ASP A 150 -1.27 -2.88 12.25
N GLU A 151 -1.44 -1.60 11.90
CA GLU A 151 -2.49 -0.75 12.47
C GLU A 151 -2.93 0.32 11.46
N TRP A 152 -4.18 0.74 11.55
CA TRP A 152 -4.64 2.00 11.01
C TRP A 152 -5.63 2.63 12.00
N SER A 153 -5.63 3.96 12.12
CA SER A 153 -6.55 4.68 13.00
C SER A 153 -6.88 6.06 12.45
N VAL A 154 -8.04 6.58 12.82
CA VAL A 154 -8.45 7.95 12.48
C VAL A 154 -8.38 8.77 13.76
N GLU A 155 -7.50 9.74 13.78
CA GLU A 155 -7.44 10.77 14.80
C GLU A 155 -8.60 11.73 14.59
N VAL A 156 -9.38 11.93 15.65
CA VAL A 156 -10.53 12.83 15.67
C VAL A 156 -10.26 14.01 16.60
N ASP A 157 -10.81 15.16 16.25
CA ASP A 157 -10.80 16.34 17.10
C ASP A 157 -11.56 16.07 18.40
N PRO A 158 -10.98 16.32 19.58
CA PRO A 158 -11.62 15.98 20.85
C PRO A 158 -12.84 16.87 21.16
N ILE A 159 -13.01 18.00 20.48
CA ILE A 159 -14.10 18.95 20.70
C ILE A 159 -15.16 18.81 19.60
N THR A 160 -14.73 18.74 18.34
CA THR A 160 -15.64 18.72 17.19
C THR A 160 -15.96 17.32 16.66
N GLU A 161 -15.28 16.29 17.17
CA GLU A 161 -15.34 14.88 16.73
C GLU A 161 -15.04 14.67 15.23
N LYS A 162 -14.51 15.70 14.56
CA LYS A 162 -14.18 15.63 13.13
C LYS A 162 -12.87 14.89 12.92
N PRO A 163 -12.75 14.06 11.88
CA PRO A 163 -11.50 13.38 11.56
C PRO A 163 -10.43 14.41 11.14
N ILE A 164 -9.31 14.43 11.85
CA ILE A 164 -8.16 15.32 11.59
C ILE A 164 -7.11 14.59 10.76
N ALA A 165 -6.79 13.35 11.11
CA ALA A 165 -5.72 12.61 10.46
C ALA A 165 -6.02 11.11 10.39
N LEU A 166 -5.57 10.48 9.31
CA LEU A 166 -5.47 9.05 9.13
C LEU A 166 -4.02 8.63 9.43
N LYS A 167 -3.87 7.70 10.36
CA LYS A 167 -2.61 7.04 10.71
C LYS A 167 -2.59 5.65 10.09
N ILE A 168 -1.48 5.29 9.46
CA ILE A 168 -1.24 3.99 8.85
C ILE A 168 0.12 3.49 9.33
N VAL A 169 0.14 2.35 10.01
CA VAL A 169 1.35 1.68 10.49
C VAL A 169 1.62 0.47 9.60
N LEU A 170 2.67 0.56 8.77
CA LEU A 170 3.09 -0.55 7.91
C LEU A 170 3.61 -1.71 8.76
N SER A 171 3.38 -2.96 8.37
CA SER A 171 4.02 -4.07 9.07
C SER A 171 5.55 -4.02 8.93
N ASN A 172 6.24 -4.60 9.90
CA ASN A 172 7.71 -4.64 9.87
C ASN A 172 8.24 -5.28 8.57
N TRP A 173 7.59 -6.33 8.07
CA TRP A 173 8.00 -7.01 6.83
C TRP A 173 7.92 -6.09 5.59
N VAL A 174 6.88 -5.25 5.53
CA VAL A 174 6.68 -4.28 4.43
C VAL A 174 7.69 -3.14 4.56
N TYR A 175 7.79 -2.54 5.75
CA TYR A 175 8.72 -1.44 6.04
C TYR A 175 10.17 -1.82 5.73
N GLU A 176 10.65 -2.96 6.26
CA GLU A 176 12.00 -3.46 6.02
C GLU A 176 12.25 -3.79 4.55
N GLY A 177 11.20 -4.16 3.81
CA GLY A 177 11.28 -4.35 2.36
C GLY A 177 11.60 -3.04 1.66
N ILE A 178 10.83 -2.00 1.96
CA ILE A 178 10.92 -0.69 1.29
C ILE A 178 12.23 0.02 1.63
N ILE A 179 12.66 0.00 2.90
CA ILE A 179 13.82 0.77 3.35
C ILE A 179 15.16 0.14 2.97
N ASN A 180 15.30 -1.18 3.07
CA ASN A 180 16.62 -1.82 2.97
C ASN A 180 17.12 -2.10 1.54
N GLU A 181 16.44 -1.57 0.50
CA GLU A 181 16.76 -1.54 -0.94
C GLU A 181 17.20 -2.87 -1.63
N LYS A 182 17.53 -3.95 -0.92
CA LYS A 182 18.02 -5.22 -1.49
C LYS A 182 16.92 -6.25 -1.79
N SER A 183 15.65 -5.86 -1.71
CA SER A 183 14.53 -6.82 -1.91
C SER A 183 13.29 -6.22 -2.56
N VAL A 184 13.22 -4.91 -2.73
CA VAL A 184 12.12 -4.27 -3.47
C VAL A 184 12.49 -4.06 -4.93
N LEU A 185 13.78 -4.09 -5.30
CA LEU A 185 14.22 -4.14 -6.69
C LEU A 185 13.94 -5.49 -7.40
N THR A 186 13.32 -6.46 -6.72
CA THR A 186 12.72 -7.66 -7.34
C THR A 186 11.19 -7.66 -7.32
N MET A 187 10.56 -6.59 -6.81
CA MET A 187 9.31 -6.12 -7.39
C MET A 187 9.73 -5.20 -8.52
N HIS A 188 9.77 -5.76 -9.72
CA HIS A 188 10.11 -5.05 -10.96
C HIS A 188 9.43 -3.67 -10.97
N PRO A 189 10.01 -2.62 -11.59
CA PRO A 189 9.36 -1.31 -11.76
C PRO A 189 7.91 -1.38 -12.31
N ASP A 190 7.49 -2.53 -12.86
CA ASP A 190 6.09 -2.90 -13.14
C ASP A 190 5.16 -3.05 -11.91
N TYR A 191 5.64 -2.83 -10.69
CA TYR A 191 4.84 -2.82 -9.46
C TYR A 191 4.39 -1.41 -9.04
N PHE A 192 4.80 -0.35 -9.75
CA PHE A 192 4.43 1.04 -9.42
C PHE A 192 4.04 1.85 -10.66
#